data_AF-A0A519WU76-F1
#
_entry.id   AF-A0A519WU76-F1
#
_cell.length_a   1.000
_cell.length_b   1.000
_cell.length_c   1.000
_cell.angle_alpha   90.00
_cell.angle_beta   90.00
_cell.angle_gamma   90.00
#
_symmetry.space_group_name_H-M   'P 1'
#
loop_
_entity.id
_entity.type
_entity.pdbx_description
1 polymer ?
#
loop_
_entity_poly.entity_id
_entity_poly.type
_entity_poly.pdbx_seq_one_letter_code
_entity_poly.pdbx_strand_id
1 'polypeptide(L)'
;MNNTKKTVLGLLLAIITFGFSAFTSTKKTNIHRYYKTSLAFPSPTNTDGYTYYEDDLCSPNGDLCSAEWDITGFPAPSDGDPLPLVGVTFVPNSISAGHY
;
A
#
# COMPACT_ATOMS: atom_id res chain seq x y z
N MET A 1 17.43 49.96 -25.17
CA MET A 1 16.58 49.00 -24.42
C MET A 1 17.25 48.73 -23.08
N ASN A 2 16.73 49.31 -21.98
CA ASN A 2 17.43 49.45 -20.69
C ASN A 2 17.66 48.13 -19.95
N ASN A 3 18.85 48.03 -19.34
CA ASN A 3 19.41 46.86 -18.65
C ASN A 3 18.58 46.33 -17.46
N THR A 4 17.67 47.14 -16.92
CA THR A 4 16.79 46.79 -15.79
C THR A 4 15.75 45.70 -16.11
N LYS A 5 15.35 45.57 -17.39
CA LYS A 5 14.35 44.56 -17.79
C LYS A 5 14.92 43.13 -17.84
N LYS A 6 16.25 42.97 -17.98
CA LYS A 6 16.91 41.65 -18.03
C LYS A 6 17.05 41.00 -16.65
N THR A 7 17.26 41.81 -15.61
CA THR A 7 17.49 41.31 -14.24
C THR A 7 16.23 40.74 -13.59
N VAL A 8 15.05 41.32 -13.88
CA VAL A 8 13.76 40.84 -13.36
C VAL A 8 13.38 39.48 -13.94
N LEU A 9 13.73 39.23 -15.21
CA LEU A 9 13.45 37.96 -15.87
C LEU A 9 14.30 36.81 -15.30
N GLY A 10 15.56 37.09 -14.91
CA GLY A 10 16.46 36.10 -14.33
C GLY A 10 16.07 35.65 -12.93
N LEU A 11 15.50 36.56 -12.12
CA LEU A 11 15.06 36.25 -10.75
C LEU A 11 13.80 35.36 -10.73
N LEU A 12 12.90 35.54 -11.70
CA LEU A 12 11.68 34.74 -11.83
C LEU A 12 11.95 33.27 -12.17
N LEU A 13 12.98 32.99 -12.97
CA LEU A 13 13.38 31.62 -13.35
C LEU A 13 14.07 30.86 -12.20
N ALA A 14 14.77 31.58 -11.31
CA ALA A 14 15.40 30.97 -10.15
C ALA A 14 14.37 30.49 -9.11
N ILE A 15 13.24 31.18 -8.95
CA ILE A 15 12.20 30.81 -7.97
C ILE A 15 11.43 29.56 -8.41
N ILE A 16 11.24 29.36 -9.72
CA ILE A 16 10.48 28.23 -10.27
C ILE A 16 11.26 26.91 -10.14
N THR A 17 12.59 26.93 -10.16
CA THR A 17 13.42 25.71 -10.10
C THR A 17 13.58 25.13 -8.68
N PHE A 18 13.48 25.94 -7.63
CA PHE A 18 13.47 25.44 -6.25
C PHE A 18 12.07 25.03 -5.74
N GLY A 19 10.99 25.43 -6.44
CA GLY A 19 9.61 25.16 -6.02
C GLY A 19 9.15 23.70 -6.17
N PHE A 20 9.83 22.88 -6.96
CA PHE A 20 9.41 21.49 -7.24
C PHE A 20 10.17 20.41 -6.45
N SER A 21 11.10 20.79 -5.58
CA SER A 21 11.93 19.80 -4.85
C SER A 21 11.26 19.19 -3.62
N ALA A 22 10.05 19.61 -3.23
CA ALA A 22 9.50 19.31 -1.91
C ALA A 22 8.49 18.14 -1.82
N PHE A 23 8.04 17.53 -2.93
CA PHE A 23 6.93 16.57 -2.85
C PHE A 23 7.08 15.35 -3.76
N THR A 24 8.16 14.58 -3.62
CA THR A 24 8.17 13.19 -4.09
C THR A 24 8.88 12.27 -3.10
N SER A 25 8.57 12.38 -1.80
CA SER A 25 8.70 11.20 -0.94
C SER A 25 7.52 10.28 -1.25
N THR A 26 7.55 9.65 -2.43
CA THR A 26 6.60 8.61 -2.81
C THR A 26 6.95 7.42 -1.92
N LYS A 27 6.35 7.35 -0.72
CA LYS A 27 6.43 6.15 0.11
C LYS A 27 5.96 4.99 -0.77
N LYS A 28 6.88 4.07 -1.10
CA LYS A 28 6.50 2.83 -1.79
C LYS A 28 5.63 2.05 -0.82
N THR A 29 4.32 2.05 -1.07
CA THR A 29 3.36 1.21 -0.36
C THR A 29 3.56 -0.23 -0.82
N ASN A 30 3.73 -1.16 0.11
CA ASN A 30 3.87 -2.59 -0.19
C ASN A 30 2.58 -3.30 0.21
N ILE A 31 1.54 -3.18 -0.61
CA ILE A 31 0.19 -3.70 -0.31
C ILE A 31 -0.01 -5.02 -1.04
N HIS A 32 -0.36 -6.07 -0.29
CA HIS A 32 -0.65 -7.39 -0.82
C HIS A 32 -1.97 -7.94 -0.28
N ARG A 33 -2.67 -8.73 -1.08
CA ARG A 33 -3.86 -9.46 -0.68
C ARG A 33 -3.46 -10.76 0.01
N TYR A 34 -4.00 -10.99 1.20
CA TYR A 34 -3.86 -12.24 1.94
C TYR A 34 -5.22 -12.90 2.12
N TYR A 35 -5.24 -14.22 2.14
CA TYR A 35 -6.43 -15.06 2.25
C TYR A 35 -6.60 -15.57 3.67
N LYS A 36 -7.85 -15.59 4.15
CA LYS A 36 -8.21 -16.03 5.48
C LYS A 36 -8.26 -17.56 5.54
N THR A 37 -7.14 -18.17 5.89
CA THR A 37 -6.97 -19.63 5.94
C THR A 37 -7.41 -20.24 7.28
N SER A 38 -7.62 -19.43 8.32
CA SER A 38 -8.07 -19.91 9.63
C SER A 38 -9.30 -19.15 10.14
N LEU A 39 -10.34 -19.92 10.51
CA LEU A 39 -11.59 -19.41 11.09
C LEU A 39 -11.51 -19.19 12.61
N ALA A 40 -10.39 -19.53 13.25
CA ALA A 40 -10.20 -19.31 14.69
C ALA A 40 -10.22 -17.81 15.07
N PHE A 41 -9.98 -16.93 14.10
CA PHE A 41 -9.86 -15.49 14.29
C PHE A 41 -10.84 -14.74 13.37
N PRO A 42 -12.13 -14.62 13.74
CA PRO A 42 -13.17 -14.11 12.85
C PRO A 42 -13.04 -12.62 12.51
N SER A 43 -12.23 -11.86 13.26
CA SER A 43 -11.99 -10.46 12.95
C SER A 43 -11.17 -10.31 11.65
N PRO A 44 -11.62 -9.49 10.69
CA PRO A 44 -10.87 -9.24 9.46
C PRO A 44 -9.56 -8.48 9.70
N THR A 45 -9.47 -7.75 10.82
CA THR A 45 -8.30 -6.98 11.23
C THR A 45 -7.32 -7.77 12.11
N ASN A 46 -7.62 -9.03 12.41
CA ASN A 46 -6.64 -9.87 13.10
C ASN A 46 -5.67 -10.43 12.05
N THR A 47 -4.38 -10.16 12.22
CA THR A 47 -3.31 -10.67 11.36
C THR A 47 -3.18 -12.20 11.40
N ASP A 48 -3.61 -12.83 12.50
CA ASP A 48 -3.65 -14.27 12.64
C ASP A 48 -4.60 -14.92 11.63
N GLY A 49 -4.14 -16.01 11.01
CA GLY A 49 -4.94 -16.81 10.09
C GLY A 49 -5.02 -16.25 8.67
N TYR A 50 -4.06 -15.41 8.27
CA TYR A 50 -3.90 -14.93 6.91
C TYR A 50 -2.67 -15.53 6.23
N THR A 51 -2.80 -15.87 4.95
CA THR A 51 -1.72 -16.48 4.15
C THR A 51 -1.72 -15.87 2.75
N TYR A 52 -0.54 -15.57 2.22
CA TYR A 52 -0.38 -15.00 0.89
C TYR A 52 -0.46 -16.09 -0.17
N TYR A 53 -1.16 -15.76 -1.25
CA TYR A 53 -1.17 -16.52 -2.50
C TYR A 53 -1.24 -15.52 -3.67
N GLU A 54 -0.48 -15.76 -4.73
CA GLU A 54 -0.44 -14.91 -5.92
C GLU A 54 -1.76 -14.96 -6.70
N ASP A 55 -2.38 -16.14 -6.76
CA ASP A 55 -3.64 -16.39 -7.45
C ASP A 55 -4.87 -15.99 -6.61
N ASP A 56 -5.99 -15.74 -7.30
CA ASP A 56 -7.29 -15.56 -6.64
C ASP A 56 -7.88 -16.91 -6.22
N LEU A 57 -7.87 -17.15 -4.91
CA LEU A 57 -8.37 -18.39 -4.31
C LEU A 57 -9.75 -18.20 -3.65
N CYS A 58 -10.39 -17.04 -3.84
CA CYS A 58 -11.71 -16.81 -3.29
C CYS A 58 -12.80 -17.59 -4.01
N SER A 59 -13.45 -18.51 -3.30
CA SER A 59 -14.69 -19.11 -3.75
C SER A 59 -15.91 -18.30 -3.31
N PRO A 60 -16.97 -18.26 -4.15
CA PRO A 60 -18.20 -17.58 -3.81
C PRO A 60 -18.89 -18.25 -2.62
N ASN A 61 -19.69 -17.47 -1.89
CA ASN A 61 -20.42 -17.82 -0.65
C ASN A 61 -19.54 -17.81 0.61
N GLY A 62 -19.63 -16.76 1.42
CA GLY A 62 -18.93 -16.64 2.69
C GLY A 62 -18.73 -15.17 3.06
N ASP A 63 -18.38 -14.90 4.32
CA ASP A 63 -18.34 -13.54 4.86
C ASP A 63 -16.96 -12.87 4.75
N LEU A 64 -15.89 -13.66 4.69
CA LEU A 64 -14.51 -13.19 4.66
C LEU A 64 -13.62 -14.20 3.93
N CYS A 65 -13.20 -13.86 2.72
CA CYS A 65 -12.22 -14.64 1.99
C CYS A 65 -10.81 -14.05 2.11
N SER A 66 -10.66 -12.76 1.83
CA SER A 66 -9.35 -12.11 1.76
C SER A 66 -9.41 -10.65 2.17
N ALA A 67 -8.26 -10.08 2.49
CA ALA A 67 -8.09 -8.67 2.81
C ALA A 67 -6.71 -8.19 2.35
N GLU A 68 -6.60 -6.89 2.08
CA GLU A 68 -5.33 -6.28 1.71
C GLU A 68 -4.60 -5.72 2.95
N TRP A 69 -3.29 -5.95 2.97
CA TRP A 69 -2.41 -5.57 4.05
C TRP A 69 -1.22 -4.82 3.51
N ASP A 70 -0.96 -3.65 4.09
CA ASP A 70 0.28 -2.91 3.88
C ASP A 70 1.38 -3.52 4.75
N ILE A 71 2.34 -4.16 4.10
CA ILE A 71 3.51 -4.79 4.71
C ILE A 71 4.77 -3.96 4.44
N THR A 72 4.64 -2.63 4.32
CA THR A 72 5.79 -1.72 4.12
C THR A 72 6.83 -1.94 5.23
N GLY A 73 8.00 -2.49 4.86
CA GLY A 73 9.06 -2.88 5.79
C GLY A 73 9.43 -4.36 5.72
N PHE A 74 8.62 -5.18 5.04
CA PHE A 74 8.86 -6.59 4.76
C PHE A 74 9.22 -6.82 3.30
N PRO A 75 9.96 -7.89 2.97
CA PRO A 75 10.12 -8.34 1.59
C PRO A 75 8.75 -8.70 0.97
N ALA A 76 8.68 -8.75 -0.36
CA ALA A 76 7.50 -9.26 -1.03
C ALA A 76 7.26 -10.73 -0.61
N PRO A 77 6.01 -11.11 -0.27
CA PRO A 77 5.68 -12.46 0.14
C PRO A 77 5.71 -13.42 -1.05
N SER A 78 5.90 -14.70 -0.76
CA SER A 78 5.76 -15.84 -1.66
C SER A 78 4.57 -16.70 -1.25
N ASP A 79 4.05 -17.52 -2.16
CA ASP A 79 2.90 -18.39 -1.89
C ASP A 79 3.10 -19.25 -0.63
N GLY A 80 2.09 -19.23 0.24
CA GLY A 80 2.11 -19.92 1.53
C GLY A 80 2.72 -19.09 2.68
N ASP A 81 3.27 -17.91 2.42
CA ASP A 81 3.81 -17.06 3.48
C ASP A 81 2.69 -16.56 4.41
N PRO A 82 2.83 -16.72 5.74
CA PRO A 82 1.88 -16.17 6.69
C PRO A 82 2.01 -14.65 6.76
N LEU A 83 0.89 -13.97 6.98
CA LEU A 83 0.91 -12.53 7.24
C LEU A 83 1.73 -12.24 8.52
N PRO A 84 2.69 -11.30 8.49
CA PRO A 84 3.42 -10.94 9.69
C PRO A 84 2.51 -10.43 10.80
N LEU A 85 2.74 -10.89 12.04
CA LEU A 85 1.87 -10.56 13.18
C LEU A 85 1.99 -9.09 13.63
N VAL A 86 3.11 -8.44 13.32
CA VAL A 86 3.43 -7.08 13.74
C VAL A 86 4.03 -6.27 12.58
N GLY A 87 3.91 -4.95 12.65
CA GLY A 87 4.49 -4.05 11.64
C GLY A 87 3.71 -4.00 10.31
N VAL A 88 2.53 -4.61 10.25
CA VAL A 88 1.62 -4.57 9.10
C VAL A 88 0.41 -3.71 9.40
N THR A 89 -0.17 -3.10 8.38
CA THR A 89 -1.35 -2.24 8.52
C THR A 89 -2.48 -2.79 7.67
N PHE A 90 -3.64 -3.00 8.26
CA PHE A 90 -4.85 -3.38 7.54
C PHE A 90 -5.29 -2.26 6.61
N VAL A 91 -5.58 -2.56 5.34
CA VAL A 91 -6.11 -1.59 4.38
C VAL A 91 -7.64 -1.53 4.52
N PRO A 92 -8.23 -0.40 4.95
CA PRO A 92 -9.69 -0.30 5.12
C PRO A 92 -10.45 -0.54 3.81
N ASN A 93 -11.64 -1.15 3.90
CA ASN A 93 -12.52 -1.44 2.75
C ASN A 93 -11.91 -2.36 1.68
N SER A 94 -10.87 -3.12 2.00
CA SER A 94 -10.21 -4.06 1.09
C SER A 94 -10.68 -5.52 1.23
N ILE A 95 -11.66 -5.76 2.10
CA ILE A 95 -12.18 -7.10 2.36
C ILE A 95 -12.92 -7.62 1.14
N SER A 96 -12.55 -8.83 0.70
CA SER A 96 -13.31 -9.60 -0.28
C SER A 96 -14.20 -10.62 0.43
N ALA A 97 -15.48 -10.63 0.08
CA ALA A 97 -16.43 -11.63 0.55
C ALA A 97 -16.22 -12.97 -0.16
N GLY A 98 -16.53 -14.07 0.53
CA GLY A 98 -16.32 -15.44 0.04
C GLY A 98 -15.73 -16.34 1.12
N HIS A 99 -15.17 -17.47 0.68
CA HIS A 99 -14.35 -18.35 1.51
C HIS A 99 -13.09 -18.78 0.76
N TYR A 100 -12.08 -19.16 1.54
CA TYR A 100 -10.86 -19.84 1.09
C TYR A 100 -11.04 -21.35 1.25
#